data_AF-A0A060CBN8-F1
#
_entry.id   AF-A0A060CBN8-F1
#
_cell.length_a   1.000
_cell.length_b   1.000
_cell.length_c   1.000
_cell.angle_alpha   90.00
_cell.angle_beta   90.00
_cell.angle_gamma   90.00
#
_symmetry.space_group_name_H-M   'P 1'
#
loop_
_entity.id
_entity.type
_entity.pdbx_description
1 polymer ?
#
loop_
_entity_poly.entity_id
_entity_poly.type
_entity_poly.pdbx_seq_one_letter_code
_entity_poly.pdbx_strand_id
1 'polypeptide(L)'
;CIATWDPRHQGVLDEPHHNTYDIEYWGPDGHCTSFYLSALAAASAMGKQLGEDVPLYEELVEKGTRFLEDKLYDGEYFFHRIQVDGLSAKFEPISAAGNGTGYSELIEDLNQQGPKYQYGTGCLSDGVLGFWMAQVCGVEQVAN
;
A
#
# COMPACT_ATOMS: atom_id res chain seq x y z
N CYS A 1 5.43 5.13 -9.91
CA CYS A 1 4.57 4.18 -9.18
C CYS A 1 5.33 2.87 -8.95
N ILE A 2 5.37 1.93 -9.92
CA ILE A 2 6.03 0.61 -9.76
C ILE A 2 7.46 0.73 -9.20
N ALA A 3 8.38 1.36 -9.93
CA ALA A 3 9.79 1.47 -9.50
C ALA A 3 10.03 2.24 -8.18
N THR A 4 9.03 2.98 -7.68
CA THR A 4 9.15 3.82 -6.48
C THR A 4 8.55 3.13 -5.25
N TRP A 5 7.37 2.52 -5.41
CA TRP A 5 6.56 2.00 -4.31
C TRP A 5 6.40 0.48 -4.31
N ASP A 6 6.65 -0.17 -5.45
CA ASP A 6 6.73 -1.63 -5.61
C ASP A 6 8.03 -2.00 -6.38
N PRO A 7 9.21 -1.57 -5.91
CA PRO A 7 10.47 -1.78 -6.65
C PRO A 7 10.87 -3.26 -6.74
N ARG A 8 10.24 -4.14 -5.95
CA ARG A 8 10.46 -5.58 -5.91
C ARG A 8 9.45 -6.36 -6.76
N HIS A 9 8.53 -5.68 -7.44
CA HIS A 9 7.53 -6.28 -8.34
C HIS A 9 6.73 -7.40 -7.66
N GLN A 10 6.29 -7.13 -6.42
CA GLN A 10 5.46 -8.03 -5.62
C GLN A 10 3.95 -7.81 -5.89
N GLY A 11 3.58 -6.75 -6.60
CA GLY A 11 2.17 -6.41 -6.83
C GLY A 11 1.52 -5.69 -5.64
N VAL A 12 2.31 -5.15 -4.71
CA VAL A 12 1.83 -4.37 -3.56
C VAL A 12 2.74 -3.18 -3.32
N LEU A 13 2.20 -2.11 -2.74
CA LEU A 13 3.03 -0.97 -2.35
C LEU A 13 3.64 -1.25 -0.98
N ASP A 14 4.96 -1.31 -0.86
CA ASP A 14 5.64 -1.65 0.40
C ASP A 14 6.68 -0.61 0.83
N GLU A 15 7.27 0.15 -0.09
CA GLU A 15 8.03 1.36 0.27
C GLU A 15 7.08 2.42 0.85
N PRO A 16 7.63 3.41 1.60
CA PRO A 16 6.85 4.53 2.11
C PRO A 16 6.11 5.23 0.98
N HIS A 17 4.78 5.27 1.09
CA HIS A 17 3.93 5.83 0.05
C HIS A 17 2.88 6.76 0.64
N HIS A 18 2.76 7.93 0.02
CA HIS A 18 1.78 8.94 0.42
C HIS A 18 0.37 8.49 0.06
N ASN A 19 -0.57 8.84 0.94
CA ASN A 19 -1.98 8.70 0.69
C ASN A 19 -2.72 10.02 0.98
N THR A 20 -4.02 10.03 0.73
CA THR A 20 -4.91 11.20 0.83
C THR A 20 -5.15 11.67 2.27
N TYR A 21 -4.58 11.00 3.28
CA TYR A 21 -4.65 11.42 4.68
C TYR A 21 -3.44 12.26 5.12
N ASP A 22 -2.64 12.76 4.17
CA ASP A 22 -1.44 13.58 4.41
C ASP A 22 -0.37 12.87 5.28
N ILE A 23 -0.28 11.55 5.13
CA ILE A 23 0.68 10.68 5.82
C ILE A 23 1.34 9.70 4.84
N GLU A 24 2.29 8.89 5.33
CA GLU A 24 2.84 7.74 4.61
C GLU A 24 2.48 6.45 5.34
N TYR A 25 2.12 5.42 4.58
CA TYR A 25 2.15 4.05 5.08
C TYR A 25 3.50 3.39 4.78
N TRP A 26 3.98 2.61 5.74
CA TRP A 26 5.23 1.87 5.71
C TRP A 26 4.91 0.38 5.67
N GLY A 27 5.18 -0.27 4.54
CA GLY A 27 4.78 -1.65 4.30
C GLY A 27 3.41 -1.80 3.63
N PRO A 28 3.06 -3.02 3.21
CA PRO A 28 1.91 -3.30 2.36
C PRO A 28 0.57 -3.24 3.10
N ASP A 29 -0.39 -2.61 2.44
CA ASP A 29 -1.72 -2.32 2.96
C ASP A 29 -2.81 -2.59 1.90
N GLY A 30 -4.04 -2.85 2.34
CA GLY A 30 -5.18 -3.03 1.44
C GLY A 30 -5.58 -1.75 0.69
N HIS A 31 -5.53 -0.59 1.37
CA HIS A 31 -6.08 0.67 0.88
C HIS A 31 -5.40 1.10 -0.43
N CYS A 32 -4.11 1.41 -0.41
CA CYS A 32 -3.39 1.89 -1.58
C CYS A 32 -3.12 0.76 -2.59
N THR A 33 -2.91 -0.48 -2.14
CA THR A 33 -2.74 -1.63 -3.06
C THR A 33 -3.99 -1.88 -3.90
N SER A 34 -5.19 -1.68 -3.36
CA SER A 34 -6.43 -1.84 -4.14
C SER A 34 -6.50 -0.90 -5.34
N PHE A 35 -6.05 0.36 -5.17
CA PHE A 35 -5.95 1.33 -6.26
C PHE A 35 -4.87 0.94 -7.27
N TYR A 36 -3.71 0.53 -6.75
CA TYR A 36 -2.57 0.14 -7.58
C TYR A 36 -2.94 -1.03 -8.51
N LEU A 37 -3.51 -2.11 -7.97
CA LEU A 37 -3.90 -3.27 -8.77
C LEU A 37 -5.03 -2.94 -9.74
N SER A 38 -5.99 -2.10 -9.32
CA SER A 38 -7.07 -1.66 -10.21
C SER A 38 -6.56 -0.80 -11.37
N ALA A 39 -5.58 0.07 -11.12
CA ALA A 39 -4.94 0.86 -12.16
C ALA A 39 -4.12 0.00 -13.13
N LEU A 40 -3.41 -1.01 -12.63
CA LEU A 40 -2.70 -1.98 -13.47
C LEU A 40 -3.66 -2.80 -14.32
N ALA A 41 -4.76 -3.30 -13.75
CA ALA A 41 -5.79 -4.04 -14.48
C ALA A 41 -6.44 -3.18 -15.58
N ALA A 42 -6.75 -1.91 -15.27
CA ALA A 42 -7.25 -0.95 -16.26
C ALA A 42 -6.23 -0.71 -17.39
N ALA A 43 -4.95 -0.52 -17.04
CA ALA A 43 -3.87 -0.34 -18.00
C ALA A 43 -3.69 -1.57 -18.90
N SER A 44 -3.78 -2.78 -18.34
CA SER A 44 -3.75 -4.03 -19.11
C SER A 44 -4.92 -4.10 -20.10
N ALA A 45 -6.13 -3.77 -19.67
CA ALA A 45 -7.32 -3.77 -20.53
C ALA A 45 -7.19 -2.77 -21.69
N MET A 46 -6.73 -1.54 -21.40
CA MET A 46 -6.49 -0.53 -22.43
C MET A 46 -5.38 -0.95 -23.41
N GLY A 47 -4.27 -1.51 -22.91
CA GLY A 47 -3.17 -1.99 -23.74
C GLY A 47 -3.61 -3.08 -24.70
N LYS A 48 -4.34 -4.09 -24.22
CA LYS A 48 -4.93 -5.15 -25.06
C LYS A 48 -5.82 -4.60 -26.16
N GLN A 49 -6.66 -3.62 -25.84
CA GLN A 49 -7.55 -3.00 -26.82
C GLN A 49 -6.78 -2.25 -27.92
N LEU A 50 -5.60 -1.73 -27.60
CA LEU A 50 -4.69 -1.08 -28.55
C LEU A 50 -3.75 -2.06 -29.28
N GLY A 51 -3.75 -3.34 -28.89
CA GLY A 51 -2.83 -4.34 -29.42
C GLY A 51 -1.40 -4.23 -28.87
N GLU A 52 -1.22 -3.57 -27.73
CA GLU A 52 0.06 -3.43 -27.01
C GLU A 52 0.28 -4.62 -26.07
N ASP A 53 1.55 -4.98 -25.87
CA ASP A 53 1.96 -6.04 -24.94
C ASP A 53 2.11 -5.49 -23.51
N VAL A 54 1.43 -6.11 -22.54
CA VAL A 54 1.32 -5.61 -21.15
C VAL A 54 1.64 -6.66 -20.06
N PRO A 55 2.60 -7.58 -20.27
CA PRO A 55 2.75 -8.78 -19.43
C PRO A 55 3.14 -8.42 -17.99
N LEU A 56 3.91 -7.35 -17.80
CA LEU A 56 4.30 -6.88 -16.48
C LEU A 56 3.08 -6.48 -15.63
N TYR A 57 2.10 -5.79 -16.22
CA TYR A 57 0.93 -5.33 -15.47
C TYR A 57 0.05 -6.50 -15.06
N GLU A 58 -0.12 -7.49 -15.94
CA GLU A 58 -0.86 -8.72 -15.64
C GLU A 58 -0.18 -9.55 -14.55
N GLU A 59 1.14 -9.71 -14.65
CA GLU A 59 1.94 -10.42 -13.63
C GLU A 59 1.82 -9.76 -12.25
N LEU A 60 1.89 -8.43 -12.20
CA LEU A 60 1.78 -7.68 -10.95
C LEU A 60 0.37 -7.74 -10.36
N VAL A 61 -0.69 -7.68 -11.19
CA VAL A 61 -2.07 -7.89 -10.73
C VAL A 61 -2.20 -9.28 -10.09
N GLU A 62 -1.73 -10.33 -10.77
CA GLU A 62 -1.84 -11.70 -10.29
C GLU A 62 -1.06 -11.94 -8.98
N LYS A 63 0.16 -11.39 -8.88
CA LYS A 63 0.96 -11.47 -7.64
C LYS A 63 0.34 -10.66 -6.51
N GLY A 64 -0.12 -9.45 -6.80
CA GLY A 64 -0.68 -8.55 -5.80
C GLY A 64 -1.98 -9.07 -5.20
N THR A 65 -2.89 -9.58 -6.03
CA THR A 65 -4.14 -10.19 -5.54
C THR A 65 -3.85 -11.36 -4.59
N ARG A 66 -2.95 -12.27 -4.97
CA ARG A 66 -2.52 -13.36 -4.07
C ARG A 66 -1.87 -12.84 -2.80
N PHE A 67 -1.05 -11.80 -2.89
CA PHE A 67 -0.41 -11.24 -1.71
C PHE A 67 -1.44 -10.67 -0.74
N LEU A 68 -2.43 -9.93 -1.23
CA LEU A 68 -3.52 -9.41 -0.41
C LEU A 68 -4.25 -10.55 0.31
N GLU A 69 -4.68 -11.58 -0.43
CA GLU A 69 -5.40 -12.74 0.11
C GLU A 69 -4.56 -13.53 1.13
N ASP A 70 -3.30 -13.81 0.82
CA ASP A 70 -2.45 -14.67 1.65
C ASP A 70 -1.83 -13.96 2.86
N LYS A 71 -1.59 -12.65 2.75
CA LYS A 71 -0.75 -11.91 3.71
C LYS A 71 -1.47 -10.79 4.43
N LEU A 72 -2.52 -10.22 3.83
CA LEU A 72 -3.21 -9.05 4.37
C LEU A 72 -4.69 -9.31 4.67
N TYR A 73 -5.24 -10.49 4.40
CA TYR A 73 -6.61 -10.84 4.80
C TYR A 73 -6.61 -11.56 6.14
N ASP A 74 -7.39 -11.07 7.10
CA ASP A 74 -7.51 -11.67 8.44
C ASP A 74 -8.68 -12.66 8.58
N GLY A 75 -9.45 -12.87 7.50
CA GLY A 75 -10.69 -13.65 7.49
C GLY A 75 -11.95 -12.80 7.41
N GLU A 76 -11.85 -11.48 7.61
CA GLU A 76 -12.98 -10.54 7.51
C GLU A 76 -12.66 -9.34 6.60
N TYR A 77 -11.48 -8.75 6.71
CA TYR A 77 -11.07 -7.57 5.92
C TYR A 77 -9.56 -7.56 5.63
N PHE A 78 -9.12 -6.62 4.78
CA PHE A 78 -7.71 -6.41 4.49
C PHE A 78 -7.09 -5.39 5.44
N PHE A 79 -5.96 -5.75 6.05
CA PHE A 79 -5.24 -4.92 7.01
C PHE A 79 -3.90 -4.39 6.46
N HIS A 80 -3.22 -3.58 7.25
CA HIS A 80 -1.89 -3.05 6.96
C HIS A 80 -0.82 -3.80 7.74
N ARG A 81 0.13 -4.38 7.01
CA ARG A 81 1.32 -4.98 7.61
C ARG A 81 2.45 -3.96 7.66
N ILE A 82 2.60 -3.32 8.82
CA ILE A 82 3.64 -2.33 9.09
C ILE A 82 5.02 -2.97 8.89
N GLN A 83 5.87 -2.34 8.09
CA GLN A 83 7.19 -2.86 7.76
C GLN A 83 8.21 -1.72 7.63
N VAL A 84 9.36 -1.85 8.30
CA VAL A 84 10.53 -0.97 8.14
C VAL A 84 11.76 -1.73 7.65
N ASP A 85 11.81 -3.03 7.94
CA ASP A 85 12.91 -3.89 7.52
C ASP A 85 12.74 -4.38 6.08
N GLY A 86 13.85 -4.52 5.36
CA GLY A 86 13.85 -5.02 3.98
C GLY A 86 13.35 -4.02 2.92
N LEU A 87 13.02 -2.80 3.33
CA LEU A 87 12.71 -1.69 2.44
C LEU A 87 13.99 -0.98 1.96
N SER A 88 13.88 -0.26 0.85
CA SER A 88 14.95 0.59 0.33
C SER A 88 15.04 1.88 1.14
N ALA A 89 13.88 2.44 1.50
CA ALA A 89 13.79 3.56 2.42
C ALA A 89 14.23 3.16 3.83
N LYS A 90 14.92 4.07 4.51
CA LYS A 90 15.33 3.90 5.90
C LYS A 90 14.37 4.67 6.80
N PHE A 91 13.82 3.99 7.79
CA PHE A 91 13.05 4.66 8.84
C PHE A 91 14.00 5.50 9.70
N GLU A 92 13.72 6.80 9.77
CA GLU A 92 14.47 7.73 10.60
C GLU A 92 13.57 8.19 11.77
N PRO A 93 13.99 7.95 13.03
CA PRO A 93 13.25 8.39 14.19
C PRO A 93 13.01 9.90 14.21
N ILE A 94 11.88 10.30 14.77
CA ILE A 94 11.53 11.72 14.92
C ILE A 94 12.52 12.36 15.89
N SER A 95 13.11 13.47 15.44
CA SER A 95 13.96 14.28 16.30
C SER A 95 13.13 15.00 17.36
N ALA A 96 13.53 14.89 18.62
CA ALA A 96 13.02 15.75 19.68
C ALA A 96 13.50 17.20 19.54
N ALA A 97 14.51 17.46 18.70
CA ALA A 97 15.04 18.80 18.50
C ALA A 97 13.97 19.73 17.88
N GLY A 98 13.74 20.88 18.52
CA GLY A 98 12.72 21.85 18.11
C GLY A 98 11.37 21.67 18.82
N ASN A 99 11.18 20.57 19.54
CA ASN A 99 10.06 20.39 20.46
C ASN A 99 10.48 20.84 21.87
N GLY A 100 9.53 21.34 22.67
CA GLY A 100 9.81 21.66 24.08
C GLY A 100 10.26 20.42 24.86
N THR A 101 11.09 20.58 25.89
CA THR A 101 11.64 19.46 26.69
C THR A 101 10.58 18.53 27.28
N GLY A 102 9.35 19.03 27.50
CA GLY A 102 8.22 18.21 27.95
C GLY A 102 7.71 17.17 26.93
N TYR A 103 8.19 17.19 25.68
CA TYR A 103 7.82 16.23 24.64
C TYR A 103 8.86 15.13 24.41
N SER A 104 10.01 15.17 25.08
CA SER A 104 11.09 14.21 24.86
C SER A 104 10.67 12.76 25.15
N GLU A 105 9.99 12.52 26.26
CA GLU A 105 9.48 11.18 26.63
C GLU A 105 8.44 10.69 25.61
N LEU A 106 7.48 11.54 25.24
CA LEU A 106 6.48 11.20 24.22
C LEU A 106 7.13 10.84 22.86
N ILE A 107 8.18 11.57 22.45
CA ILE A 107 8.87 11.32 21.18
C ILE A 107 9.66 10.01 21.25
N GLU A 108 10.27 9.70 22.40
CA GLU A 108 10.95 8.43 22.63
C GLU A 108 9.96 7.25 22.52
N ASP A 109 8.81 7.35 23.19
CA ASP A 109 7.75 6.33 23.13
C ASP A 109 7.19 6.16 21.71
N LEU A 110 7.03 7.25 20.96
CA LEU A 110 6.59 7.19 19.56
C LEU A 110 7.63 6.51 18.67
N ASN A 111 8.91 6.80 18.85
CA ASN A 111 9.98 6.18 18.08
C ASN A 111 10.11 4.68 18.35
N GLN A 112 9.75 4.21 19.55
CA GLN A 112 9.68 2.77 19.87
C GLN A 112 8.54 2.04 19.14
N GLN A 113 7.45 2.75 18.81
CA GLN A 113 6.29 2.19 18.10
C GLN A 113 6.51 2.12 16.58
N GLY A 114 7.54 2.76 16.05
CA GLY A 114 7.88 2.80 14.63
C GLY A 114 7.28 4.01 13.89
N PRO A 115 7.01 3.88 12.58
CA PRO A 115 6.43 4.96 11.78
C PRO A 115 5.10 5.45 12.36
N LYS A 116 4.87 6.76 12.28
CA LYS A 116 3.62 7.39 12.76
C LYS A 116 2.43 7.04 11.87
N TYR A 117 1.23 7.04 12.46
CA TYR A 117 -0.04 7.02 11.73
C TYR A 117 -0.27 5.77 10.86
N GLN A 118 0.28 4.64 11.28
CA GLN A 118 -0.02 3.36 10.67
C GLN A 118 -1.30 2.79 11.27
N TYR A 119 -2.14 2.14 10.46
CA TYR A 119 -3.43 1.64 10.94
C TYR A 119 -3.39 0.16 11.36
N GLY A 120 -2.33 -0.58 11.00
CA GLY A 120 -2.13 -1.96 11.45
C GLY A 120 -3.34 -2.84 11.12
N THR A 121 -3.88 -3.51 12.15
CA THR A 121 -5.08 -4.37 12.05
C THR A 121 -6.40 -3.58 12.12
N GLY A 122 -6.39 -2.26 11.91
CA GLY A 122 -7.62 -1.48 11.82
C GLY A 122 -8.38 -1.76 10.52
N CYS A 123 -9.71 -1.83 10.59
CA CYS A 123 -10.57 -1.92 9.41
C CYS A 123 -10.90 -0.51 8.90
N LEU A 124 -10.42 -0.19 7.69
CA LEU A 124 -10.70 1.09 7.04
C LEU A 124 -11.97 1.00 6.20
N SER A 125 -12.83 2.03 6.30
CA SER A 125 -14.06 2.12 5.50
C SER A 125 -13.82 2.19 4.00
N ASP A 126 -12.65 2.65 3.58
CA ASP A 126 -12.16 2.75 2.21
C ASP A 126 -11.00 1.79 1.92
N GLY A 127 -10.79 0.78 2.78
CA GLY A 127 -9.65 -0.14 2.72
C GLY A 127 -9.49 -0.94 1.42
N VAL A 128 -10.51 -0.94 0.55
CA VAL A 128 -10.48 -1.54 -0.79
C VAL A 128 -11.15 -0.67 -1.86
N LEU A 129 -11.20 0.65 -1.64
CA LEU A 129 -11.94 1.58 -2.49
C LEU A 129 -11.49 1.53 -3.96
N GLY A 130 -10.22 1.22 -4.23
CA GLY A 130 -9.70 1.05 -5.58
C GLY A 130 -10.42 -0.05 -6.36
N PHE A 131 -10.73 -1.18 -5.73
CA PHE A 131 -11.47 -2.27 -6.39
C PHE A 131 -12.89 -1.87 -6.76
N TRP A 132 -13.57 -1.14 -5.88
CA TRP A 132 -14.89 -0.59 -6.20
C TRP A 132 -14.80 0.39 -7.38
N MET A 133 -13.80 1.27 -7.41
CA MET A 133 -13.60 2.20 -8.53
C MET A 133 -13.33 1.47 -9.86
N ALA A 134 -12.56 0.39 -9.85
CA ALA A 134 -12.33 -0.44 -11.04
C ALA A 134 -13.67 -0.92 -11.65
N GLN A 135 -14.55 -1.45 -10.81
CA GLN A 135 -15.87 -1.93 -11.24
C GLN A 135 -16.74 -0.80 -11.80
N VAL A 136 -16.74 0.38 -11.17
CA VAL A 136 -17.47 1.56 -11.69
C VAL A 136 -16.93 1.99 -13.06
N CYS A 137 -15.64 1.82 -13.31
CA CYS A 137 -15.00 2.10 -14.60
C CYS A 137 -15.15 0.98 -15.64
N GLY A 138 -15.86 -0.12 -15.33
CA GLY A 138 -16.04 -1.25 -16.24
C GLY A 138 -14.83 -2.17 -16.35
N VAL A 139 -13.89 -2.08 -15.42
CA VAL A 139 -12.78 -3.04 -15.29
C VAL A 139 -13.32 -4.28 -14.58
N GLU A 140 -12.94 -5.47 -15.08
CA GLU A 140 -13.31 -6.74 -14.45
C GLU A 140 -12.81 -6.82 -13.01
N GLN A 141 -13.44 -7.69 -12.21
CA GLN A 141 -13.10 -7.88 -10.80
C GLN A 141 -11.63 -8.30 -10.66
N VAL A 142 -10.88 -7.54 -9.84
CA VAL A 142 -9.42 -7.67 -9.68
C VAL A 142 -9.04 -8.62 -8.54
N ALA A 143 -9.81 -8.62 -7.47
CA ALA A 143 -9.63 -9.48 -6.29
C ALA A 143 -10.99 -10.01 -5.81
N ASN A 144 -10.99 -11.19 -5.18
CA ASN A 144 -12.20 -11.88 -4.71
C ASN A 144 -12.49 -11.64 -3.24
#